data_AF-A0AAU3R1H7-F1
#
_entry.id   AF-A0AAU3R1H7-F1
#
_cell.length_a   1.000
_cell.length_b   1.000
_cell.length_c   1.000
_cell.angle_alpha   90.00
_cell.angle_beta   90.00
_cell.angle_gamma   90.00
#
_symmetry.space_group_name_H-M   'P 1'
#
loop_
_entity.id
_entity.type
_entity.pdbx_description
1 polymer ?
#
loop_
_entity_poly.entity_id
_entity_poly.type
_entity_poly.pdbx_seq_one_letter_code
_entity_poly.pdbx_strand_id
1 'polypeptide(L)'
;MVDIKNKQLQEAVTTLGKNVARDAEAIRAAALGIHQEAQDTARVAEQISGLGVDAATVAETRDLAKTMTGVSEASAAYAAAADNTTRAATAAVDQARASHDGIHEAVNRAPVDVSGLNRQWVTPE
;
A
#
# COMPACT_ATOMS: atom_id res chain seq x y z
N MET A 1 9.57 26.23 -10.42
CA MET A 1 8.20 25.65 -10.57
C MET A 1 8.19 24.12 -10.51
N VAL A 2 9.21 23.42 -11.02
CA VAL A 2 9.29 21.94 -10.99
C VAL A 2 9.53 21.37 -9.57
N ASP A 3 10.38 22.01 -8.76
CA ASP A 3 10.66 21.54 -7.38
C ASP A 3 9.46 21.62 -6.43
N ILE A 4 8.62 22.65 -6.56
CA ILE A 4 7.38 22.77 -5.77
C ILE A 4 6.44 21.59 -6.09
N LYS A 5 6.34 21.20 -7.37
CA LYS A 5 5.53 20.06 -7.80
C LYS A 5 6.10 18.72 -7.34
N ASN A 6 7.44 18.58 -7.29
CA ASN A 6 8.08 17.35 -6.79
C ASN A 6 7.83 17.18 -5.28
N LYS A 7 8.02 18.23 -4.48
CA LYS A 7 7.72 18.20 -3.04
C LYS A 7 6.25 17.87 -2.75
N GLN A 8 5.32 18.50 -3.47
CA GLN A 8 3.89 18.20 -3.37
C GLN A 8 3.57 16.73 -3.71
N LEU A 9 4.24 16.17 -4.72
CA LEU A 9 4.08 14.76 -5.07
C LEU A 9 4.62 13.83 -3.97
N GLN A 10 5.79 14.13 -3.39
CA GLN A 10 6.36 13.36 -2.29
C GLN A 10 5.43 13.37 -1.05
N GLU A 11 4.88 14.53 -0.71
CA GLU A 11 3.91 14.68 0.39
C GLU A 11 2.63 13.88 0.12
N ALA A 12 2.13 13.92 -1.12
CA ALA A 12 0.95 13.16 -1.52
C ALA A 12 1.19 11.65 -1.44
N VAL A 13 2.33 11.15 -1.94
CA VAL A 13 2.71 9.72 -1.86
C VAL A 13 2.87 9.28 -0.41
N THR A 14 3.52 10.09 0.42
CA THR A 14 3.70 9.79 1.86
C THR A 14 2.35 9.72 2.59
N THR A 15 1.46 10.68 2.32
CA THR A 15 0.12 10.71 2.90
C THR A 15 -0.71 9.51 2.44
N LEU A 16 -0.68 9.20 1.14
CA LEU A 16 -1.37 8.04 0.58
C LEU A 16 -0.85 6.74 1.21
N GLY A 17 0.48 6.59 1.36
CA GLY A 17 1.08 5.42 2.00
C GLY A 17 0.62 5.20 3.43
N LYS A 18 0.50 6.27 4.24
CA LYS A 18 -0.05 6.18 5.60
C LYS A 18 -1.50 5.72 5.61
N ASN A 19 -2.31 6.24 4.69
CA ASN A 19 -3.71 5.84 4.57
C ASN A 19 -3.84 4.37 4.15
N VAL A 20 -3.07 3.95 3.14
CA VAL A 20 -3.04 2.55 2.67
C VAL A 20 -2.62 1.60 3.79
N ALA A 21 -1.59 1.95 4.58
CA ALA A 21 -1.15 1.12 5.71
C ALA A 21 -2.24 0.99 6.79
N ARG A 22 -2.94 2.08 7.10
CA ARG A 22 -4.06 2.06 8.07
C ARG A 22 -5.21 1.21 7.54
N ASP A 23 -5.56 1.38 6.27
CA ASP A 23 -6.66 0.64 5.65
C ASP A 23 -6.31 -0.85 5.50
N ALA A 24 -5.06 -1.19 5.21
CA ALA A 24 -4.55 -2.56 5.20
C ALA A 24 -4.67 -3.22 6.57
N GLU A 25 -4.38 -2.50 7.65
CA GLU A 25 -4.56 -3.01 9.02
C GLU A 25 -6.05 -3.24 9.35
N ALA A 26 -6.93 -2.33 8.95
CA ALA A 26 -8.37 -2.52 9.10
C ALA A 26 -8.86 -3.76 8.32
N ILE A 27 -8.34 -3.98 7.11
CA ILE A 27 -8.65 -5.18 6.31
C ILE A 27 -8.14 -6.45 6.99
N ARG A 28 -6.95 -6.45 7.60
CA ARG A 28 -6.46 -7.60 8.38
C ARG A 28 -7.35 -7.91 9.57
N ALA A 29 -7.77 -6.89 10.31
CA ALA A 29 -8.66 -7.07 11.45
C ALA A 29 -10.01 -7.67 11.00
N ALA A 30 -10.58 -7.16 9.91
CA ALA A 30 -11.81 -7.71 9.32
C ALA A 30 -11.61 -9.16 8.83
N ALA A 31 -10.48 -9.45 8.18
CA ALA A 31 -10.13 -10.80 7.72
C ALA A 31 -10.04 -11.79 8.88
N LEU A 32 -9.46 -11.38 10.02
CA LEU A 32 -9.43 -12.20 11.24
C LEU A 32 -10.84 -12.49 11.77
N GLY A 33 -11.71 -11.48 11.77
CA GLY A 33 -13.12 -11.66 12.15
C GLY A 33 -13.85 -12.66 11.25
N ILE A 34 -13.67 -12.55 9.93
CA ILE A 34 -14.23 -13.50 8.96
C ILE A 34 -13.69 -14.90 9.18
N HIS A 35 -12.39 -15.04 9.51
CA HIS A 35 -11.79 -16.34 9.80
C HIS A 35 -12.41 -17.00 11.04
N GLN A 36 -12.64 -16.21 12.08
CA GLN A 36 -13.27 -16.70 13.30
C GLN A 36 -14.71 -17.16 13.04
N GLU A 37 -15.48 -16.35 12.31
CA GLU A 37 -16.85 -16.71 11.91
C GLU A 37 -16.87 -17.96 11.01
N ALA A 38 -15.85 -18.14 10.15
CA ALA A 38 -15.70 -19.34 9.34
C ALA A 38 -15.49 -20.59 10.20
N GLN A 39 -14.64 -20.50 11.23
CA GLN A 39 -14.41 -21.60 12.18
C GLN A 39 -15.68 -21.94 12.97
N ASP A 40 -16.43 -20.92 13.39
CA ASP A 40 -17.68 -21.10 14.10
C ASP A 40 -18.75 -21.71 13.20
N THR A 41 -18.85 -21.27 11.95
CA THR A 41 -19.73 -21.85 10.92
C THR A 41 -19.39 -23.33 10.67
N ALA A 42 -18.09 -23.68 10.57
CA ALA A 42 -17.66 -25.06 10.43
C ALA A 42 -18.06 -25.90 11.66
N ARG A 43 -17.92 -25.34 12.87
CA ARG A 43 -18.35 -26.01 14.11
C ARG A 43 -19.86 -26.24 14.14
N VAL A 44 -20.64 -25.24 13.72
CA VAL A 44 -22.10 -25.37 13.58
C VAL A 44 -22.44 -26.48 12.60
N ALA A 45 -21.76 -26.57 11.45
CA ALA A 45 -21.98 -27.64 10.48
C ALA A 45 -21.79 -29.04 11.09
N GLU A 46 -20.76 -29.23 11.92
CA GLU A 46 -20.54 -30.50 12.63
C GLU A 46 -21.61 -30.78 13.69
N GLN A 47 -22.05 -29.75 14.43
CA GLN A 47 -23.11 -29.89 15.42
C GLN A 47 -24.43 -30.30 14.78
N ILE A 48 -24.85 -29.62 13.70
CA ILE A 48 -26.11 -29.93 13.02
C ILE A 48 -26.07 -31.29 12.33
N SER A 49 -24.88 -31.74 11.89
CA SER A 49 -24.69 -33.10 11.38
C SER A 49 -25.00 -34.16 12.44
N GLY A 50 -24.70 -33.89 13.72
CA GLY A 50 -25.03 -34.78 14.84
C GLY A 50 -26.50 -34.78 15.25
N LEU A 51 -27.27 -33.77 14.81
CA LEU A 51 -28.69 -33.61 15.12
C LEU A 51 -29.62 -34.25 14.08
N GLY A 52 -29.07 -34.90 13.05
CA GLY A 52 -29.86 -35.54 12.00
C GLY A 52 -30.43 -34.56 10.97
N VAL A 53 -29.85 -33.35 10.86
CA VAL A 53 -30.11 -32.45 9.73
C VAL A 53 -29.69 -33.13 8.43
N ASP A 54 -30.37 -32.82 7.33
CA ASP A 54 -30.09 -33.44 6.05
C ASP A 54 -28.65 -33.15 5.58
N ALA A 55 -28.08 -34.11 4.87
CA ALA A 55 -26.68 -34.04 4.45
C ALA A 55 -26.39 -32.88 3.48
N ALA A 56 -27.40 -32.40 2.74
CA ALA A 56 -27.21 -31.29 1.82
C ALA A 56 -27.03 -29.97 2.59
N THR A 57 -27.88 -29.69 3.57
CA THR A 57 -27.76 -28.52 4.45
C THR A 57 -26.44 -28.52 5.24
N VAL A 58 -26.01 -29.69 5.74
CA VAL A 58 -24.69 -29.83 6.38
C VAL A 58 -23.57 -29.48 5.40
N ALA A 59 -23.63 -29.99 4.17
CA ALA A 59 -22.64 -29.74 3.14
C ALA A 59 -22.60 -28.26 2.75
N GLU A 60 -23.75 -27.63 2.54
CA GLU A 60 -23.84 -26.18 2.25
C GLU A 60 -23.23 -25.34 3.37
N THR A 61 -23.47 -25.70 4.63
CA THR A 61 -22.87 -24.99 5.78
C THR A 61 -21.34 -25.17 5.82
N ARG A 62 -20.84 -26.37 5.52
CA ARG A 62 -19.39 -26.63 5.39
C ARG A 62 -18.77 -25.83 4.24
N ASP A 63 -19.48 -25.70 3.12
CA ASP A 63 -19.00 -24.96 1.96
C ASP A 63 -19.04 -23.44 2.18
N LEU A 64 -20.02 -22.95 2.93
CA LEU A 64 -20.04 -21.58 3.42
C LEU A 64 -18.80 -21.29 4.28
N ALA A 65 -18.49 -22.15 5.25
CA ALA A 65 -17.30 -22.01 6.07
C ALA A 65 -16.00 -21.96 5.23
N LYS A 66 -15.85 -22.86 4.25
CA LYS A 66 -14.70 -22.85 3.33
C LYS A 66 -14.61 -21.55 2.53
N THR A 67 -15.75 -21.06 2.02
CA THR A 67 -15.82 -19.81 1.26
C THR A 67 -15.37 -18.63 2.11
N MET A 68 -15.83 -18.58 3.36
CA MET A 68 -15.43 -17.54 4.32
C MET A 68 -13.93 -17.61 4.63
N THR A 69 -13.37 -18.81 4.81
CA THR A 69 -11.92 -18.99 4.95
C THR A 69 -11.16 -18.43 3.74
N GLY A 70 -11.60 -18.75 2.53
CA GLY A 70 -10.98 -18.22 1.30
C GLY A 70 -11.06 -16.69 1.19
N VAL A 71 -12.19 -16.08 1.57
CA VAL A 71 -12.34 -14.62 1.61
C VAL A 71 -11.39 -13.98 2.63
N SER A 72 -11.25 -14.57 3.81
CA SER A 72 -10.32 -14.12 4.84
C SER A 72 -8.87 -14.16 4.33
N GLU A 73 -8.44 -15.28 3.74
CA GLU A 73 -7.10 -15.45 3.19
C GLU A 73 -6.81 -14.45 2.06
N ALA A 74 -7.74 -14.29 1.12
CA ALA A 74 -7.61 -13.32 0.04
C ALA A 74 -7.51 -11.87 0.56
N SER A 75 -8.29 -11.53 1.58
CA SER A 75 -8.27 -10.21 2.21
C SER A 75 -6.93 -9.95 2.92
N ALA A 76 -6.41 -10.93 3.65
CA ALA A 76 -5.10 -10.84 4.29
C ALA A 76 -3.97 -10.70 3.27
N ALA A 77 -4.02 -11.45 2.16
CA ALA A 77 -3.06 -11.36 1.07
C ALA A 77 -3.10 -9.99 0.38
N TYR A 78 -4.30 -9.44 0.16
CA TYR A 78 -4.47 -8.09 -0.38
C TYR A 78 -3.86 -7.02 0.53
N ALA A 79 -4.11 -7.10 1.85
CA ALA A 79 -3.50 -6.19 2.82
C ALA A 79 -1.96 -6.30 2.83
N ALA A 80 -1.40 -7.51 2.68
CA ALA A 80 0.05 -7.69 2.57
C ALA A 80 0.62 -7.07 1.27
N ALA A 81 -0.10 -7.22 0.15
CA ALA A 81 0.29 -6.62 -1.13
C ALA A 81 0.25 -5.07 -1.07
N ALA A 82 -0.75 -4.52 -0.39
CA ALA A 82 -0.89 -3.08 -0.16
C ALA A 82 0.31 -2.51 0.64
N ASP A 83 0.75 -3.21 1.68
CA ASP A 83 1.95 -2.85 2.45
C ASP A 83 3.22 -2.90 1.59
N ASN A 84 3.41 -3.95 0.81
CA ASN A 84 4.57 -4.08 -0.07
C ASN A 84 4.62 -2.95 -1.12
N THR A 85 3.47 -2.64 -1.71
CA THR A 85 3.32 -1.54 -2.67
C THR A 85 3.65 -0.20 -2.02
N THR A 86 3.18 0.02 -0.79
CA THR A 86 3.49 1.24 -0.02
C THR A 86 4.98 1.37 0.24
N ARG A 87 5.67 0.27 0.63
CA ARG A 87 7.12 0.27 0.84
C ARG A 87 7.89 0.59 -0.45
N ALA A 88 7.47 0.00 -1.57
CA ALA A 88 8.07 0.28 -2.88
C ALA A 88 7.89 1.74 -3.29
N ALA A 89 6.71 2.32 -3.05
CA ALA A 89 6.43 3.73 -3.33
C ALA A 89 7.30 4.66 -2.46
N THR A 90 7.46 4.37 -1.17
CA THR A 90 8.36 5.12 -0.29
C THR A 90 9.81 5.03 -0.74
N ALA A 91 10.28 3.83 -1.11
CA ALA A 91 11.64 3.65 -1.62
C ALA A 91 11.89 4.46 -2.91
N ALA A 92 10.91 4.53 -3.80
CA ALA A 92 10.99 5.36 -5.00
C ALA A 92 11.05 6.87 -4.66
N VAL A 93 10.29 7.32 -3.66
CA VAL A 93 10.35 8.70 -3.15
C VAL A 93 11.73 9.01 -2.56
N ASP A 94 12.28 8.11 -1.74
CA ASP A 94 13.60 8.29 -1.12
C ASP A 94 14.71 8.32 -2.17
N GLN A 95 14.63 7.47 -3.21
CA GLN A 95 15.55 7.49 -4.34
C GLN A 95 15.45 8.79 -5.15
N ALA A 96 14.22 9.26 -5.41
CA ALA A 96 13.99 10.52 -6.11
C ALA A 96 14.57 11.70 -5.32
N ARG A 97 14.38 11.72 -4.00
CA ARG A 97 14.97 12.71 -3.10
C ARG A 97 16.49 12.68 -3.13
N ALA A 98 17.11 11.50 -2.96
CA ALA A 98 18.56 11.37 -3.00
C ALA A 98 19.17 11.83 -4.33
N SER A 99 18.50 11.54 -5.45
CA SER A 99 18.99 11.92 -6.78
C SER A 99 18.82 13.42 -7.06
N HIS A 100 17.64 13.99 -6.79
CA HIS A 100 17.36 15.39 -7.08
C HIS A 100 18.03 16.36 -6.09
N ASP A 101 18.02 16.05 -4.79
CA ASP A 101 18.72 16.90 -3.79
C ASP A 101 20.25 16.84 -4.02
N GLY A 102 20.78 15.67 -4.41
CA GLY A 102 22.20 15.50 -4.77
C GLY A 102 22.61 16.30 -6.01
N ILE A 103 21.76 16.36 -7.03
CA ILE A 103 21.99 17.21 -8.22
C ILE A 103 21.93 18.68 -7.84
N HIS A 104 20.97 19.11 -7.02
CA HIS A 104 20.89 20.51 -6.56
C HIS A 104 22.12 20.92 -5.75
N GLU A 105 22.59 20.08 -4.84
CA GLU A 105 23.83 20.34 -4.11
C GLU A 105 25.05 20.37 -5.02
N ALA A 106 25.12 19.51 -6.03
CA ALA A 106 26.20 19.51 -7.01
C ALA A 106 26.18 20.77 -7.90
N VAL A 107 24.99 21.20 -8.35
CA VAL A 107 24.79 22.44 -9.10
C VAL A 107 25.16 23.66 -8.26
N ASN A 108 24.74 23.72 -7.01
CA ASN A 108 25.06 24.83 -6.10
C ASN A 108 26.55 24.88 -5.72
N ARG A 109 27.24 23.74 -5.71
CA ARG A 109 28.69 23.67 -5.43
C ARG A 109 29.56 23.81 -6.67
N ALA A 110 29.00 23.71 -7.87
CA ALA A 110 29.77 23.86 -9.10
C ALA A 110 30.23 25.32 -9.24
N PRO A 111 31.55 25.60 -9.25
CA PRO A 111 32.03 26.95 -9.54
C PRO A 111 31.72 27.26 -11.00
N VAL A 112 30.77 28.16 -11.24
CA VAL A 112 30.52 28.68 -12.59
C VAL A 112 31.62 29.68 -12.90
N ASP A 113 32.57 29.28 -13.75
CA ASP A 113 33.57 30.19 -14.28
C ASP A 113 32.92 31.15 -15.28
N VAL A 114 32.61 32.36 -14.81
CA VAL A 114 32.01 33.43 -15.61
C VAL A 114 33.06 34.26 -16.39
N SER A 115 34.34 33.88 -16.35
CA SER A 115 35.42 34.64 -17.00
C SER A 115 35.30 34.69 -18.53
N GLY A 116 34.66 33.68 -19.15
CA GLY A 116 34.36 33.63 -20.58
C GLY A 116 32.94 34.06 -20.97
N LEU A 117 32.14 34.55 -20.01
CA LEU A 117 30.72 34.82 -20.25
C LEU A 117 30.55 36.14 -21.03
N ASN A 118 29.97 36.08 -22.23
CA ASN A 118 29.67 37.27 -23.02
C ASN A 118 28.61 38.12 -22.30
N ARG A 119 29.02 39.29 -21.78
CA ARG A 119 28.18 40.18 -20.97
C ARG A 119 26.96 40.74 -21.72
N GLN A 120 26.95 40.70 -23.05
CA GLN A 120 25.80 41.10 -23.87
C GLN A 120 24.60 40.15 -23.73
N TRP A 121 24.80 38.93 -23.22
CA TRP A 121 23.74 37.93 -23.10
C TRP A 121 23.05 37.95 -21.73
N VAL A 122 23.57 38.73 -20.77
CA VAL A 122 23.09 38.78 -19.38
C VAL A 122 22.40 40.10 -19.05
N THR A 123 22.37 41.05 -19.99
CA THR A 123 21.64 42.30 -19.83
C THR A 123 20.24 42.12 -20.43
N PRO A 124 19.17 42.15 -19.63
CA PRO A 124 17.84 42.32 -20.20
C PRO A 124 17.70 43.77 -20.67
N GLU A 125 17.24 43.97 -21.91
CA GLU A 125 16.65 45.26 -22.32
C GLU A 125 15.41 45.57 -21.49
#